data_AF-A0A822XL11-F1
#
_entry.id   AF-A0A822XL11-F1
#
_cell.length_a   1.000
_cell.length_b   1.000
_cell.length_c   1.000
_cell.angle_alpha   90.00
_cell.angle_beta   90.00
_cell.angle_gamma   90.00
#
_symmetry.space_group_name_H-M   'P 1'
#
loop_
_entity.id
_entity.type
_entity.pdbx_description
1 polymer ?
#
loop_
_entity_poly.entity_id
_entity_poly.type
_entity_poly.pdbx_seq_one_letter_code
_entity_poly.pdbx_strand_id
1 'polypeptide(L)'
;MVFRDMQDFNLVMLAKQGWNILSNLDKGYRWRIGNGQHIRVWDDPWLKEMGNFKVDSPRVEGLEDIVVSDLWIPGHKEWDVEMIHELFGPRDASAILNIPLSLC
;
A
#
# COMPACT_ATOMS: atom_id res chain seq x y z
N MET A 1 38.25 -1.65 -17.48
CA MET A 1 38.01 -0.42 -16.69
C MET A 1 38.12 -0.80 -15.23
N VAL A 2 39.14 -0.33 -14.52
CA VAL A 2 39.37 -0.63 -13.09
C VAL A 2 39.13 0.65 -12.32
N PHE A 3 38.31 0.58 -11.27
CA PHE A 3 38.00 1.73 -10.42
C PHE A 3 39.25 2.11 -9.61
N ARG A 4 39.59 3.40 -9.62
CA ARG A 4 40.77 3.92 -8.91
C ARG A 4 40.49 4.20 -7.43
N ASP A 5 39.21 4.34 -7.08
CA ASP A 5 38.74 4.64 -5.73
C ASP A 5 37.39 3.94 -5.46
N MET A 6 37.16 3.59 -4.20
CA MET A 6 35.90 3.04 -3.70
C MET A 6 34.75 4.06 -3.78
N GLN A 7 35.05 5.36 -3.71
CA GLN A 7 34.09 6.45 -3.90
C GLN A 7 33.55 6.47 -5.33
N ASP A 8 34.42 6.34 -6.33
CA ASP A 8 34.02 6.27 -7.75
C ASP A 8 33.15 5.04 -8.01
N PHE A 9 33.50 3.91 -7.41
CA PHE A 9 32.70 2.69 -7.51
C PHE A 9 31.30 2.87 -6.92
N ASN A 10 31.18 3.45 -5.72
CA ASN A 10 29.90 3.74 -5.08
C ASN A 10 29.07 4.76 -5.87
N LEU A 11 29.68 5.83 -6.40
CA LEU A 11 28.99 6.84 -7.19
C LEU A 11 28.38 6.23 -8.47
N VAL A 12 29.13 5.38 -9.16
CA VAL A 12 28.62 4.67 -10.35
C VAL A 12 27.51 3.69 -9.98
N MET A 13 27.60 3.02 -8.82
CA MET A 13 26.57 2.12 -8.34
C MET A 13 25.27 2.87 -7.96
N LEU A 14 25.38 4.03 -7.30
CA LEU A 14 24.25 4.91 -6.98
C LEU A 14 23.59 5.46 -8.25
N ALA A 15 24.38 5.90 -9.23
CA ALA A 15 23.87 6.37 -10.51
C ALA A 15 23.10 5.26 -11.25
N LYS A 16 23.62 4.03 -11.24
CA LYS A 16 22.95 2.87 -11.83
C LYS A 16 21.65 2.50 -11.11
N GLN A 17 21.62 2.58 -9.78
CA GLN A 17 20.40 2.38 -8.99
C GLN A 17 19.37 3.47 -9.30
N GLY A 18 19.77 4.74 -9.32
CA GLY A 18 18.92 5.86 -9.69
C GLY A 18 18.35 5.73 -11.09
N TRP A 19 19.19 5.36 -12.07
CA TRP A 19 18.74 5.11 -13.45
C TRP A 19 17.73 3.96 -13.54
N ASN A 20 17.93 2.89 -12.77
CA ASN A 20 16.97 1.78 -12.71
C ASN A 20 15.63 2.22 -12.08
N ILE A 21 15.64 3.06 -11.06
CA ILE A 21 14.40 3.60 -10.47
C ILE A 21 13.67 4.44 -11.53
N LEU A 22 14.37 5.39 -12.14
CA LEU A 22 13.77 6.31 -13.13
C LEU A 22 13.25 5.58 -14.37
N SER A 23 14.01 4.63 -14.91
CA SER A 23 13.64 3.87 -16.11
C SER A 23 12.53 2.84 -15.88
N ASN A 24 12.17 2.55 -14.63
CA ASN A 24 11.11 1.61 -14.28
C ASN A 24 9.93 2.30 -13.56
N LEU A 25 9.89 3.64 -13.50
CA LEU A 25 8.72 4.40 -13.01
C LEU A 25 7.44 3.96 -13.72
N ASP A 26 7.50 3.80 -15.05
CA ASP A 26 6.37 3.40 -15.89
C ASP A 26 5.98 1.92 -15.73
N LYS A 27 6.85 1.09 -15.13
CA LYS A 27 6.53 -0.31 -14.82
C LYS A 27 5.69 -0.45 -13.55
N GLY A 28 5.31 0.67 -12.94
CA GLY A 28 4.31 0.75 -11.89
C GLY A 28 4.81 0.21 -10.57
N TYR A 29 5.20 1.10 -9.67
CA TYR A 29 5.25 0.76 -8.24
C TYR A 29 3.83 0.32 -7.83
N ARG A 30 3.70 -0.97 -7.48
CA ARG A 30 2.42 -1.49 -6.97
C ARG A 30 2.27 -0.98 -5.54
N TRP A 31 1.20 -0.24 -5.29
CA TRP A 31 0.76 0.08 -3.95
C TRP A 31 0.45 -1.23 -3.22
N ARG A 32 1.10 -1.46 -2.08
CA ARG A 32 0.95 -2.69 -1.30
C ARG A 32 0.80 -2.31 0.16
N ILE A 33 -0.16 -2.95 0.80
CA ILE A 33 -0.26 -2.91 2.26
C ILE A 33 0.67 -3.98 2.81
N GLY A 34 1.46 -3.58 3.81
CA GLY A 34 2.33 -4.48 4.56
C GLY A 34 1.52 -5.37 5.49
N ASN A 35 1.75 -5.29 6.79
CA ASN A 35 0.97 -6.04 7.79
C ASN A 35 -0.31 -5.32 8.23
N GLY A 36 -0.56 -4.06 7.82
CA GLY A 36 -1.80 -3.32 8.09
C GLY A 36 -2.07 -2.95 9.56
N GLN A 37 -1.31 -3.49 10.52
CA GLN A 37 -1.56 -3.41 11.97
C GLN A 37 -1.43 -2.00 12.57
N HIS A 38 -0.83 -1.06 11.85
CA HIS A 38 -0.58 0.30 12.33
C HIS A 38 -1.11 1.34 11.35
N ILE A 39 -2.06 0.95 10.50
CA ILE A 39 -2.70 1.83 9.53
C ILE A 39 -4.17 1.91 9.93
N ARG A 40 -4.61 3.07 10.41
CA ARG A 40 -6.00 3.31 10.79
C ARG A 40 -6.84 3.52 9.56
N VAL A 41 -7.97 2.80 9.49
CA VAL A 41 -8.80 2.73 8.28
C VAL A 41 -9.28 4.12 7.82
N TRP A 42 -9.74 4.97 8.73
CA TRP A 42 -10.28 6.30 8.38
C TRP A 42 -9.30 7.46 8.57
N ASP A 43 -8.29 7.32 9.42
CA ASP A 43 -7.38 8.42 9.75
C ASP A 43 -6.18 8.50 8.80
N ASP A 44 -5.67 7.36 8.34
CA ASP A 44 -4.42 7.31 7.58
C ASP A 44 -4.64 7.33 6.06
N PRO A 45 -3.72 7.90 5.27
CA PRO A 45 -3.79 7.89 3.82
C PRO A 45 -3.25 6.57 3.23
N TRP A 46 -4.13 5.58 3.03
CA TRP A 46 -3.74 4.24 2.56
C TRP A 46 -4.43 3.76 1.27
N LEU A 47 -5.34 4.54 0.69
CA LEU A 47 -6.03 4.24 -0.57
C LEU A 47 -5.39 4.97 -1.75
N LYS A 48 -4.98 4.24 -2.80
CA LYS A 48 -4.26 4.81 -3.96
C LYS A 48 -5.13 5.70 -4.85
N GLU A 49 -6.40 5.35 -5.02
CA GLU A 49 -7.28 5.93 -6.06
C GLU A 49 -8.01 7.22 -5.60
N MET A 50 -7.73 7.69 -4.39
CA MET A 50 -8.45 8.80 -3.76
C MET A 50 -7.58 10.06 -3.79
N GLY A 51 -8.15 11.23 -4.12
CA GLY A 51 -7.41 12.49 -4.14
C GLY A 51 -6.80 12.89 -2.78
N ASN A 52 -7.41 12.43 -1.67
CA ASN A 52 -6.92 12.58 -0.30
C ASN A 52 -6.21 11.32 0.24
N PHE A 53 -6.14 10.25 -0.56
CA PHE A 53 -5.65 8.92 -0.20
C PHE A 53 -6.38 8.23 0.97
N LYS A 54 -7.57 8.68 1.37
CA LYS A 54 -8.32 8.17 2.54
C LYS A 54 -9.65 7.54 2.15
N VAL A 55 -10.22 6.76 3.05
CA VAL A 55 -11.62 6.30 2.98
C VAL A 55 -12.54 7.50 3.15
N ASP A 56 -13.55 7.64 2.27
CA ASP A 56 -14.56 8.69 2.34
C ASP A 56 -15.88 8.18 2.95
N SER A 57 -16.04 6.85 3.04
CA SER A 57 -17.19 6.20 3.65
C SER A 57 -17.38 6.65 5.10
N PRO A 58 -18.63 6.86 5.56
CA PRO A 58 -18.89 7.26 6.94
C PRO A 58 -18.25 6.31 7.95
N ARG A 59 -17.79 6.85 9.09
CA ARG A 59 -17.35 6.00 10.20
C ARG A 59 -18.56 5.26 10.76
N VAL A 60 -18.36 4.00 11.08
CA VAL A 60 -19.34 3.17 11.80
C VAL A 60 -19.09 3.33 13.29
N GLU A 61 -20.17 3.57 14.05
CA GLU A 61 -20.10 3.71 15.50
C GLU A 61 -19.55 2.43 16.15
N GLY A 62 -18.52 2.58 16.99
CA GLY A 62 -17.84 1.47 17.66
C GLY A 62 -16.71 0.80 16.86
N LEU A 63 -16.42 1.29 15.65
CA LEU A 63 -15.31 0.81 14.80
C LEU A 63 -14.31 1.93 14.47
N GLU A 64 -14.24 2.99 15.29
CA GLU A 64 -13.43 4.18 14.99
C GLU A 64 -11.92 3.91 14.97
N ASP A 65 -11.46 2.93 15.75
CA ASP A 65 -10.04 2.64 15.98
C ASP A 65 -9.54 1.38 15.24
N ILE A 66 -10.33 0.80 14.35
CA ILE A 66 -9.89 -0.39 13.60
C ILE A 66 -8.74 -0.06 12.65
N VAL A 67 -7.89 -1.05 12.44
CA VAL A 67 -6.75 -0.97 11.53
C VAL A 67 -6.99 -1.77 10.26
N VAL A 68 -6.21 -1.51 9.22
CA VAL A 68 -6.37 -2.18 7.92
C VAL A 68 -6.24 -3.70 8.05
N SER A 69 -5.50 -4.20 9.03
CA SER A 69 -5.40 -5.64 9.27
C SER A 69 -6.65 -6.30 9.81
N ASP A 70 -7.58 -5.51 10.35
CA ASP A 70 -8.86 -6.05 10.83
C ASP A 70 -9.81 -6.32 9.66
N LEU A 71 -9.53 -5.75 8.47
CA LEU A 71 -10.37 -5.85 7.27
C LEU A 71 -10.19 -7.16 6.46
N TRP A 72 -9.30 -8.05 6.90
CA TRP A 72 -9.04 -9.34 6.24
C TRP A 72 -9.30 -10.52 7.17
N ILE A 73 -9.56 -11.68 6.58
CA ILE A 73 -9.92 -12.90 7.31
C ILE A 73 -8.73 -13.33 8.20
N PRO A 74 -8.90 -13.46 9.53
CA PRO A 74 -7.81 -13.84 10.44
C PRO A 74 -7.17 -15.18 10.06
N GLY A 75 -5.84 -15.23 9.98
CA GLY A 75 -5.10 -16.43 9.58
C GLY A 75 -5.10 -16.70 8.08
N HIS A 76 -5.88 -15.95 7.31
CA HIS A 76 -5.87 -15.94 5.85
C HIS A 76 -5.30 -14.60 5.35
N LYS A 77 -4.79 -14.59 4.12
CA LYS A 77 -4.25 -13.38 3.50
C LYS A 77 -5.17 -12.86 2.41
N GLU A 78 -6.45 -12.79 2.77
CA GLU A 78 -7.57 -12.48 1.88
C GLU A 78 -8.48 -11.48 2.56
N TRP A 79 -8.85 -10.44 1.82
CA TRP A 79 -9.82 -9.45 2.28
C TRP A 79 -11.14 -10.11 2.65
N ASP A 80 -11.77 -9.65 3.73
CA ASP A 80 -13.13 -10.06 4.08
C ASP A 80 -14.11 -9.27 3.21
N VAL A 81 -14.49 -9.87 2.09
CA VAL A 81 -15.29 -9.22 1.05
C VAL A 81 -16.67 -8.81 1.56
N GLU A 82 -17.31 -9.66 2.38
CA GLU A 82 -18.62 -9.38 2.95
C GLU A 82 -18.52 -8.19 3.91
N MET A 83 -17.58 -8.23 4.85
CA MET A 83 -17.40 -7.13 5.80
C MET A 83 -17.03 -5.82 5.10
N ILE A 84 -16.18 -5.86 4.07
CA ILE A 84 -15.82 -4.65 3.30
C ILE A 84 -17.04 -4.04 2.60
N HIS A 85 -17.91 -4.86 2.03
CA HIS A 85 -19.14 -4.35 1.40
C HIS A 85 -20.18 -3.83 2.41
N GLU A 86 -20.15 -4.31 3.65
CA GLU A 86 -21.00 -3.81 4.74
C GLU A 86 -20.50 -2.47 5.31
N LEU A 87 -19.17 -2.34 5.50
CA LEU A 87 -18.57 -1.17 6.14
C LEU A 87 -18.33 0.00 5.20
N PHE A 88 -18.11 -0.26 3.90
CA PHE A 88 -17.67 0.76 2.96
C PHE A 88 -18.62 0.90 1.77
N GLY A 89 -18.75 2.13 1.27
CA GLY A 89 -19.47 2.40 0.04
C GLY A 89 -18.81 1.71 -1.17
N PRO A 90 -19.55 1.49 -2.28
CA PRO A 90 -19.06 0.70 -3.42
C PRO A 90 -17.72 1.16 -4.00
N ARG A 91 -17.48 2.48 -3.99
CA ARG A 91 -16.23 3.09 -4.45
C ARG A 91 -15.05 2.67 -3.58
N ASP A 92 -15.16 2.84 -2.27
CA ASP A 92 -14.10 2.57 -1.31
C ASP A 92 -13.87 1.07 -1.20
N ALA A 93 -14.95 0.28 -1.14
CA ALA A 93 -14.88 -1.18 -1.19
C ALA A 93 -14.09 -1.67 -2.42
N SER A 94 -14.40 -1.14 -3.61
CA SER A 94 -13.67 -1.51 -4.82
C SER A 94 -12.20 -1.10 -4.75
N ALA A 95 -11.88 0.07 -4.21
CA ALA A 95 -10.50 0.53 -4.06
C ALA A 95 -9.72 -0.36 -3.08
N ILE A 96 -10.33 -0.76 -1.96
CA ILE A 96 -9.73 -1.67 -0.96
C ILE A 96 -9.47 -3.04 -1.58
N LEU A 97 -10.47 -3.64 -2.22
CA LEU A 97 -10.37 -4.98 -2.82
C LEU A 97 -9.35 -5.05 -3.97
N ASN A 98 -9.09 -3.93 -4.65
CA ASN A 98 -8.05 -3.84 -5.69
C ASN A 98 -6.62 -3.78 -5.12
N ILE A 99 -6.45 -3.57 -3.81
CA ILE A 99 -5.12 -3.58 -3.19
C ILE A 99 -4.63 -5.03 -3.09
N PRO A 100 -3.51 -5.38 -3.75
CA PRO A 100 -2.95 -6.70 -3.64
C PRO A 100 -2.35 -6.91 -2.24
N LEU A 101 -2.86 -7.89 -1.51
CA LEU A 101 -2.21 -8.40 -0.31
C LEU A 101 -0.96 -9.18 -0.73
N SER A 102 0.20 -8.82 -0.18
CA SER A 102 1.47 -9.45 -0.57
C SER A 102 1.48 -10.91 -0.14
N LEU A 103 1.50 -11.91 -1.01
CA LEU A 103 1.81 -13.29 -0.59
C LEU A 103 3.22 -13.29 0.05
N CYS A 104 3.36 -13.81 1.26
CA CYS A 104 4.69 -14.06 1.83
C CYS A 104 5.37 -15.18 1.06
#